data_AF-A0A4R3GNX9-F1
#
_entry.id   AF-A0A4R3GNX9-F1
#
_cell.length_a   1.000
_cell.length_b   1.000
_cell.length_c   1.000
_cell.angle_alpha   90.00
_cell.angle_beta   90.00
_cell.angle_gamma   90.00
#
_symmetry.space_group_name_H-M   'P 1'
#
loop_
_entity.id
_entity.type
_entity.pdbx_description
1 polymer ?
#
loop_
_entity_poly.entity_id
_entity_poly.type
_entity_poly.pdbx_seq_one_letter_code
_entity_poly.pdbx_strand_id
1 'polypeptide(L)'
;MKHRRSIDLVASHEAVATDRETLASLPQWYVLHARCPACQRQAMLDRRELAYHYGKNLILARIGIRLICKSCGNRRTNQLLIGKLPRD
;
A
#
# COMPACT_ATOMS: atom_id res chain seq x y z
N MET A 1 -24.78 -22.87 17.39
CA MET A 1 -23.72 -21.85 17.49
C MET A 1 -22.45 -22.39 16.86
N LYS A 2 -22.00 -21.83 15.74
CA LYS A 2 -20.78 -22.25 15.02
C LYS A 2 -19.86 -21.04 14.94
N HIS A 3 -19.01 -20.86 15.94
CA HIS A 3 -17.94 -19.86 15.88
C HIS A 3 -16.97 -20.32 14.77
N ARG A 4 -17.13 -19.78 13.56
CA ARG A 4 -16.01 -19.74 12.62
C ARG A 4 -14.97 -18.84 13.29
N ARG A 5 -13.92 -19.46 13.84
CA ARG A 5 -12.68 -18.77 14.18
C ARG A 5 -12.17 -18.17 12.88
N SER A 6 -12.55 -16.92 12.60
CA SER A 6 -11.87 -16.09 11.62
C SER A 6 -10.43 -16.04 12.10
N ILE A 7 -9.54 -16.74 11.40
CA ILE A 7 -8.11 -16.48 11.50
C ILE A 7 -7.98 -15.01 11.11
N ASP A 8 -7.63 -14.17 12.07
CA ASP A 8 -7.15 -12.83 11.73
C ASP A 8 -6.00 -13.04 10.79
N LEU A 9 -6.22 -12.72 9.51
CA LEU A 9 -5.14 -12.48 8.59
C LEU A 9 -4.45 -11.24 9.15
N VAL A 10 -3.50 -11.46 10.06
CA VAL A 10 -2.55 -10.45 10.51
C VAL A 10 -1.76 -10.09 9.27
N ALA A 11 -2.35 -9.21 8.47
CA ALA A 11 -1.65 -8.58 7.40
C ALA A 11 -0.71 -7.63 8.14
N SER A 12 0.58 -7.98 8.22
CA SER A 12 1.67 -7.16 8.78
C SER A 12 1.88 -5.83 8.02
N HIS A 13 0.80 -5.29 7.45
CA HIS A 13 0.70 -3.92 6.99
C HIS A 13 0.34 -3.08 8.20
N GLU A 14 1.33 -2.57 8.90
CA GLU A 14 1.05 -1.54 9.89
C GLU A 14 0.46 -0.34 9.17
N ALA A 15 -0.58 0.25 9.76
CA ALA A 15 -1.12 1.53 9.35
C ALA A 15 -0.10 2.62 9.72
N VAL A 16 1.06 2.60 9.06
CA VAL A 16 2.00 3.72 9.11
C VAL A 16 1.24 4.92 8.56
N ALA A 17 1.26 6.01 9.30
CA ALA A 17 0.54 7.23 8.95
C ALA A 17 1.10 7.79 7.62
N THR A 18 0.47 7.40 6.51
CA THR A 18 0.84 7.80 5.14
C THR A 18 0.55 9.28 4.86
N ASP A 19 -0.06 9.99 5.82
CA ASP A 19 -0.48 11.38 5.74
C ASP A 19 0.69 12.38 5.80
N ARG A 20 1.81 11.98 6.41
CA ARG A 20 3.02 12.81 6.54
C ARG A 20 4.28 12.21 5.91
N GLU A 21 4.26 10.91 5.64
CA GLU A 21 5.40 10.21 5.03
C GLU A 21 5.49 10.45 3.52
N THR A 22 6.72 10.47 3.01
CA THR A 22 7.06 10.54 1.58
C THR A 22 7.91 9.34 1.19
N LEU A 23 8.08 9.10 -0.12
CA LEU A 23 9.00 8.04 -0.57
C LEU A 23 10.44 8.30 -0.14
N ALA A 24 10.83 9.56 0.05
CA ALA A 24 12.17 9.97 0.48
C ALA A 24 12.43 9.77 1.98
N SER A 25 11.42 10.01 2.83
CA SER A 25 11.54 9.87 4.29
C SER A 25 11.38 8.43 4.77
N LEU A 26 10.61 7.63 4.03
CA LEU A 26 10.30 6.28 4.44
C LEU A 26 11.59 5.40 4.40
N PRO A 27 11.91 4.61 5.44
CA PRO A 27 13.08 3.71 5.42
C PRO A 27 13.02 2.62 4.35
N GLN A 28 14.18 2.07 3.96
CA GLN A 28 14.29 1.05 2.90
C GLN A 28 13.68 -0.32 3.27
N TRP A 29 13.58 -0.62 4.57
CA TRP A 29 12.97 -1.87 5.06
C TRP A 29 11.44 -1.90 4.97
N TYR A 30 10.82 -0.81 4.52
CA TYR A 30 9.40 -0.76 4.23
C TYR A 30 9.13 -1.12 2.78
N VAL A 31 8.17 -2.01 2.58
CA VAL A 31 7.62 -2.39 1.29
C VAL A 31 6.30 -1.70 1.05
N LEU A 32 6.07 -1.27 -0.19
CA LEU A 32 4.85 -0.58 -0.59
C LEU A 32 3.94 -1.56 -1.32
N HIS A 33 2.66 -1.55 -0.96
CA HIS A 33 1.64 -2.35 -1.60
C HIS A 33 0.46 -1.47 -2.01
N ALA A 34 -0.12 -1.74 -3.17
CA ALA A 34 -1.43 -1.22 -3.54
C ALA A 34 -2.51 -2.24 -3.16
N ARG A 35 -3.63 -1.77 -2.63
CA ARG A 35 -4.86 -2.55 -2.50
C ARG A 35 -5.98 -1.85 -3.24
N CYS A 36 -6.65 -2.59 -4.12
CA CYS A 36 -7.88 -2.14 -4.73
C CYS A 36 -9.08 -2.59 -3.88
N PRO A 37 -9.88 -1.69 -3.31
CA PRO A 37 -11.07 -2.11 -2.54
C PRO A 37 -12.16 -2.72 -3.42
N ALA A 38 -12.21 -2.35 -4.71
CA ALA A 38 -13.25 -2.82 -5.63
C ALA A 38 -13.11 -4.31 -6.00
N CYS A 39 -11.90 -4.76 -6.34
CA CYS A 39 -11.63 -6.17 -6.68
C CYS A 39 -10.82 -6.92 -5.62
N GLN A 40 -10.53 -6.26 -4.49
CA GLN A 40 -9.73 -6.76 -3.37
C GLN A 40 -8.30 -7.21 -3.72
N ARG A 41 -7.84 -6.92 -4.94
CA ARG A 41 -6.51 -7.31 -5.39
C ARG A 41 -5.43 -6.46 -4.73
N GLN A 42 -4.36 -7.12 -4.32
CA GLN A 42 -3.16 -6.49 -3.79
C GLN A 42 -1.98 -6.71 -4.74
N ALA A 43 -1.10 -5.73 -4.84
CA ALA A 43 0.13 -5.81 -5.62
C ALA A 43 1.25 -5.06 -4.90
N MET A 44 2.47 -5.59 -4.97
CA MET A 44 3.66 -4.86 -4.52
C MET A 44 3.97 -3.75 -5.52
N LEU A 45 4.35 -2.58 -5.01
CA LEU A 45 4.76 -1.44 -5.81
C LEU A 45 6.26 -1.24 -5.68
N ASP A 46 6.93 -1.01 -6.80
CA ASP A 46 8.33 -0.63 -6.80
C ASP A 46 8.48 0.84 -6.39
N ARG A 47 9.36 1.07 -5.40
CA ARG A 47 9.59 2.40 -4.85
C ARG A 47 10.26 3.35 -5.83
N ARG A 48 11.19 2.84 -6.64
CA ARG A 48 11.91 3.63 -7.66
C ARG A 48 10.97 4.00 -8.78
N GLU A 49 10.11 3.08 -9.22
CA GLU A 49 9.06 3.34 -10.21
C GLU A 49 8.10 4.42 -9.70
N LEU A 50 7.62 4.31 -8.45
CA LEU A 50 6.77 5.35 -7.85
C LEU A 50 7.47 6.71 -7.75
N ALA A 51 8.75 6.73 -7.36
CA ALA A 51 9.53 7.95 -7.26
C ALA A 51 9.76 8.60 -8.64
N TYR A 52 9.93 7.78 -9.68
CA TYR A 52 10.08 8.24 -11.07
C TYR A 52 8.78 8.85 -11.60
N HIS A 53 7.63 8.22 -11.35
CA HIS A 53 6.34 8.70 -11.87
C HIS A 53 5.72 9.85 -11.08
N TYR A 54 5.85 9.86 -9.74
CA TYR A 54 5.15 10.80 -8.88
C TYR A 54 6.07 11.76 -8.12
N GLY A 55 7.38 11.51 -8.14
CA GLY A 55 8.36 12.26 -7.37
C GLY A 55 8.54 11.70 -5.95
N LYS A 56 9.79 11.73 -5.46
CA LYS A 56 10.16 11.18 -4.14
C LYS A 56 9.62 11.96 -2.93
N ASN A 57 9.30 13.24 -3.12
CA ASN A 57 8.83 14.15 -2.06
C ASN A 57 7.30 14.19 -1.94
N LEU A 58 6.57 13.45 -2.78
CA LEU A 58 5.12 13.40 -2.68
C LEU A 58 4.70 12.57 -1.47
N ILE A 59 3.71 13.08 -0.74
CA ILE A 59 3.09 12.39 0.39
C ILE A 59 2.46 11.07 -0.08
N LEU A 60 2.74 9.99 0.64
CA LEU A 60 2.30 8.63 0.31
C LEU A 60 0.77 8.52 0.19
N ALA A 61 0.01 9.20 1.06
CA ALA A 61 -1.46 9.26 0.97
C ALA A 61 -1.96 9.82 -0.37
N ARG A 62 -1.23 10.74 -1.00
CA ARG A 62 -1.57 11.29 -2.32
C ARG A 62 -1.22 10.35 -3.47
N ILE A 63 -0.33 9.38 -3.26
CA ILE A 63 -0.02 8.35 -4.26
C ILE A 63 -1.21 7.40 -4.39
N GLY A 64 -1.77 6.92 -3.27
CA GLY A 64 -2.88 5.95 -3.27
C GLY A 64 -4.06 6.37 -4.14
N ILE A 65 -4.50 7.63 -4.02
CA ILE A 65 -5.61 8.19 -4.81
C ILE A 65 -5.33 8.30 -6.32
N ARG A 66 -4.05 8.26 -6.73
CA ARG A 66 -3.62 8.34 -8.13
C ARG A 66 -3.39 6.97 -8.77
N LEU A 67 -3.44 5.89 -7.97
CA LEU A 67 -3.26 4.55 -8.48
C LEU A 67 -4.47 4.13 -9.33
N ILE A 68 -4.19 3.33 -10.35
CA ILE A 68 -5.21 2.72 -11.22
C ILE A 68 -5.04 1.20 -11.14
N CYS A 69 -6.12 0.50 -10.77
CA CYS A 69 -6.12 -0.96 -10.78
C CYS A 69 -6.17 -1.45 -12.23
N LYS A 70 -5.09 -2.07 -12.72
CA LYS A 70 -5.04 -2.64 -14.07
C LYS A 70 -5.97 -3.85 -14.27
N SER A 71 -6.45 -4.47 -13.19
CA SER A 71 -7.32 -5.66 -13.25
C SER A 71 -8.80 -5.32 -13.43
N CYS A 72 -9.32 -4.31 -12.72
CA CYS A 72 -10.74 -3.92 -12.78
C CYS A 72 -10.97 -2.49 -13.27
N GLY A 73 -9.90 -1.74 -13.56
CA GLY A 73 -9.98 -0.36 -14.03
C GLY A 73 -10.25 0.67 -12.94
N ASN A 74 -10.38 0.28 -11.66
CA ASN A 74 -10.69 1.22 -10.58
C ASN A 74 -9.62 2.32 -10.43
N ARG A 75 -10.04 3.58 -10.52
CA ARG A 75 -9.16 4.77 -10.44
C ARG A 75 -9.38 5.62 -9.17
N ARG A 76 -10.32 5.22 -8.32
CA ARG A 76 -10.71 5.95 -7.11
C ARG A 76 -10.51 5.06 -5.90
N THR A 77 -10.29 5.64 -4.72
CA THR A 77 -10.24 4.91 -3.44
C THR A 77 -9.22 3.78 -3.34
N ASN A 78 -8.26 3.67 -4.27
CA ASN A 78 -7.17 2.71 -4.14
C ASN A 78 -6.31 3.09 -2.92
N GLN A 79 -5.93 2.08 -2.15
CA GLN A 79 -5.20 2.25 -0.92
C GLN A 79 -3.73 1.94 -1.14
N LEU A 80 -2.86 2.80 -0.63
CA LEU A 80 -1.45 2.49 -0.47
C LEU A 80 -1.24 1.95 0.94
N LEU A 81 -0.67 0.76 1.03
CA LEU A 81 -0.35 0.06 2.26
C LEU A 81 1.17 -0.01 2.40
N ILE A 82 1.65 0.09 3.64
CA ILE A 82 3.06 -0.08 3.95
C ILE A 82 3.19 -1.37 4.75
N GLY A 83 4.01 -2.29 4.25
CA GLY A 83 4.42 -3.49 4.98
C GLY A 83 5.85 -3.34 5.49
N LYS A 84 6.20 -4.07 6.55
CA LYS A 84 7.60 -4.26 6.95
C LYS A 84 8.13 -5.52 6.24
N LEU A 85 9.33 -5.45 5.68
CA LEU A 85 10.06 -6.68 5.34
C LEU A 85 10.22 -7.52 6.61
N PRO A 86 9.99 -8.84 6.55
CA PRO A 86 10.31 -9.72 7.67
C PRO A 86 11.79 -9.52 8.00
N ARG A 87 12.07 -9.12 9.25
CA ARG A 87 13.42 -9.13 9.78
C ARG A 87 13.73 -10.58 10.12
N ASP A 88 14.63 -11.18 9.36
CA ASP A 88 15.29 -12.45 9.72
C ASP A 88 16.27 -12.20 10.89
#